data_AF-A0AAW8Z5G1-F1
#
_entry.id   AF-A0AAW8Z5G1-F1
#
_cell.length_a   1.000
_cell.length_b   1.000
_cell.length_c   1.000
_cell.angle_alpha   90.00
_cell.angle_beta   90.00
_cell.angle_gamma   90.00
#
_symmetry.space_group_name_H-M   'P 1'
#
loop_
_entity.id
_entity.type
_entity.pdbx_description
1 polymer ?
#
loop_
_entity_poly.entity_id
_entity_poly.type
_entity_poly.pdbx_seq_one_letter_code
_entity_poly.pdbx_strand_id
1 'polypeptide(L)'
;MILNDVIKISEVITSPFHYIFKRKLSNYLYQKSIIDILTSVNDKKLRECYRPLDLINSREFRGIINSLYQPGDYHFSTIDIAVAINIAIAHYCDNEFNKHSHEIIDLSYHLSREIKESIIKSKIMRDGLIDYGKNINQIDVNPERSIIEYLFKNKKDLFKHYFSTFNNPNFNHSIRIWHQSNDNAWVDWAEKNSICININPYKIREGFFLVGFDYFDITNNESLHIASNKDGYEYFNKQLGNSSYVWMR
;
A
#
# COMPACT_ATOMS: atom_id res chain seq x y z
N MET A 1 11.87 -7.98 -28.92
CA MET A 1 11.53 -9.20 -29.70
C MET A 1 10.69 -10.17 -28.87
N ILE A 2 11.14 -10.61 -27.69
CA ILE A 2 10.42 -11.57 -26.82
C ILE A 2 8.98 -11.14 -26.43
N LEU A 3 8.73 -9.85 -26.17
CA LEU A 3 7.41 -9.39 -25.72
C LEU A 3 6.31 -9.55 -26.80
N ASN A 4 6.66 -9.33 -28.09
CA ASN A 4 5.69 -9.43 -29.19
C ASN A 4 5.30 -10.89 -29.46
N ASP A 5 6.23 -11.81 -29.30
CA ASP A 5 5.95 -13.25 -29.48
C ASP A 5 5.11 -13.79 -28.32
N VAL A 6 5.34 -13.30 -27.09
CA VAL A 6 4.51 -13.62 -25.92
C VAL A 6 3.07 -13.10 -26.07
N ILE A 7 2.90 -11.91 -26.64
CA ILE A 7 1.57 -11.34 -26.91
C ILE A 7 0.83 -12.17 -27.96
N LYS A 8 1.50 -12.55 -29.06
CA LYS A 8 0.92 -13.43 -30.09
C LYS A 8 0.53 -14.80 -29.56
N ILE A 9 1.34 -15.41 -28.70
CA ILE A 9 1.00 -16.70 -28.06
C ILE A 9 -0.22 -16.54 -27.16
N SER A 10 -0.34 -15.42 -26.44
CA SER A 10 -1.51 -15.16 -25.62
C SER A 10 -2.78 -15.13 -26.45
N GLU A 11 -2.80 -14.43 -27.60
CA GLU A 11 -4.00 -14.28 -28.45
C GLU A 11 -4.56 -15.61 -29.01
N VAL A 12 -3.79 -16.69 -29.00
CA VAL A 12 -4.19 -18.01 -29.55
C VAL A 12 -4.85 -18.92 -28.50
N ILE A 13 -4.71 -18.62 -27.20
CA ILE A 13 -5.23 -19.46 -26.13
C ILE A 13 -6.67 -19.02 -25.79
N THR A 14 -7.68 -19.83 -26.13
CA THR A 14 -9.11 -19.58 -25.83
C THR A 14 -9.59 -20.30 -24.55
N SER A 15 -8.71 -20.44 -23.56
CA SER A 15 -8.90 -21.25 -22.35
C SER A 15 -8.86 -20.41 -21.07
N PRO A 16 -9.41 -20.85 -19.92
CA PRO A 16 -9.21 -20.22 -18.61
C PRO A 16 -7.73 -19.88 -18.29
N PHE A 17 -6.79 -20.62 -18.86
CA PHE A 17 -5.36 -20.34 -18.76
C PHE A 17 -4.94 -19.01 -19.40
N HIS A 18 -5.62 -18.58 -20.48
CA HIS A 18 -5.39 -17.28 -21.10
C HIS A 18 -5.72 -16.13 -20.16
N TYR A 19 -6.86 -16.22 -19.46
CA TYR A 19 -7.26 -15.20 -18.50
C TYR A 19 -6.25 -15.09 -17.34
N ILE A 20 -5.82 -16.23 -16.78
CA ILE A 20 -4.79 -16.26 -15.73
C ILE A 20 -3.46 -15.71 -16.24
N PHE A 21 -3.06 -16.10 -17.45
CA PHE A 21 -1.82 -15.65 -18.08
C PHE A 21 -1.83 -14.12 -18.30
N LYS A 22 -2.89 -13.58 -18.90
CA LYS A 22 -3.05 -12.14 -19.16
C LYS A 22 -2.99 -11.34 -17.86
N ARG A 23 -3.64 -11.80 -16.79
CA ARG A 23 -3.57 -11.17 -15.47
C ARG A 23 -2.17 -11.18 -14.89
N LYS A 24 -1.47 -12.32 -14.94
CA LYS A 24 -0.08 -12.43 -14.46
C LYS A 24 0.88 -11.54 -15.26
N LEU A 25 0.75 -11.53 -16.59
CA LEU A 25 1.55 -10.68 -17.46
C LEU A 25 1.29 -9.19 -17.20
N SER A 26 0.02 -8.81 -17.05
CA SER A 26 -0.38 -7.44 -16.73
C SER A 26 0.21 -6.97 -15.41
N ASN A 27 0.08 -7.77 -14.34
CA ASN A 27 0.70 -7.46 -13.05
C ASN A 27 2.23 -7.40 -13.15
N TYR A 28 2.87 -8.34 -13.85
CA TYR A 28 4.33 -8.32 -14.04
C TYR A 28 4.80 -7.03 -14.73
N LEU A 29 4.15 -6.63 -15.83
CA LEU A 29 4.47 -5.40 -16.53
C LEU A 29 4.27 -4.19 -15.60
N TYR A 30 3.19 -4.19 -14.81
CA TYR A 30 2.92 -3.14 -13.84
C TYR A 30 4.05 -3.03 -12.82
N GLN A 31 4.40 -4.12 -12.13
CA GLN A 31 5.52 -4.14 -11.18
C GLN A 31 6.82 -3.65 -11.80
N LYS A 32 7.13 -4.12 -13.02
CA LYS A 32 8.31 -3.67 -13.75
C LYS A 32 8.28 -2.16 -13.97
N SER A 33 7.15 -1.60 -14.38
CA SER A 33 6.99 -0.16 -14.57
C SER A 33 7.19 0.63 -13.28
N ILE A 34 6.70 0.13 -12.14
CA ILE A 34 6.95 0.76 -10.83
C ILE A 34 8.44 0.81 -10.53
N ILE A 35 9.15 -0.31 -10.72
CA ILE A 35 10.59 -0.41 -10.50
C ILE A 35 11.34 0.57 -11.41
N ASP A 36 10.97 0.64 -12.69
CA ASP A 36 11.59 1.54 -13.67
C ASP A 36 11.38 3.02 -13.25
N ILE A 37 10.18 3.39 -12.79
CA ILE A 37 9.88 4.74 -12.26
C ILE A 37 10.70 5.03 -11.00
N LEU A 38 10.75 4.12 -10.03
CA LEU A 38 11.52 4.32 -8.80
C LEU A 38 13.02 4.41 -9.08
N THR A 39 13.51 3.64 -10.05
CA THR A 39 14.91 3.68 -10.48
C THR A 39 15.27 5.02 -11.10
N SER A 40 14.38 5.61 -11.90
CA SER A 40 14.64 6.90 -12.57
C SER A 40 14.73 8.09 -11.59
N VAL A 41 14.13 7.97 -10.41
CA VAL A 41 14.18 8.99 -9.35
C VAL A 41 15.13 8.63 -8.20
N ASN A 42 15.87 7.53 -8.32
CA ASN A 42 16.66 6.95 -7.23
C ASN A 42 17.93 7.72 -6.85
N ASP A 43 18.32 8.72 -7.64
CA ASP A 43 19.53 9.51 -7.41
C ASP A 43 19.43 10.41 -6.15
N LYS A 44 18.22 10.63 -5.64
CA LYS A 44 17.95 11.43 -4.44
C LYS A 44 17.59 10.53 -3.26
N LYS A 45 17.85 10.97 -2.03
CA LYS A 45 17.41 10.30 -0.79
C LYS A 45 16.30 11.11 -0.13
N LEU A 46 15.31 10.44 0.47
CA LEU A 46 14.15 11.05 1.13
C LEU A 46 14.43 11.51 2.57
N ARG A 47 15.43 10.94 3.24
CA ARG A 47 15.81 11.26 4.64
C ARG A 47 17.31 11.16 4.86
N GLU A 48 18.09 11.50 3.83
CA GLU A 48 19.56 11.33 3.76
C GLU A 48 20.09 9.87 3.89
N CYS A 49 19.22 8.92 4.25
CA CYS A 49 19.53 7.50 4.42
C CYS A 49 18.60 6.58 3.60
N TYR A 50 17.39 7.02 3.25
CA TYR A 50 16.40 6.20 2.55
C TYR A 50 16.31 6.56 1.07
N ARG A 51 16.57 5.60 0.15
CA ARG A 51 16.46 5.85 -1.29
C ARG A 51 15.07 5.48 -1.82
N PRO A 52 14.55 6.18 -2.83
CA PRO A 52 13.26 5.86 -3.45
C PRO A 52 13.15 4.40 -3.90
N LEU A 53 14.19 3.80 -4.48
CA LEU A 53 14.16 2.39 -4.89
C LEU A 53 13.96 1.43 -3.70
N ASP A 54 14.36 1.81 -2.49
CA ASP A 54 14.17 0.98 -1.31
C ASP A 54 12.67 0.84 -0.94
N LEU A 55 11.79 1.74 -1.43
CA LEU A 55 10.33 1.67 -1.25
C LEU A 55 9.72 0.38 -1.80
N ILE A 56 10.31 -0.21 -2.85
CA ILE A 56 9.81 -1.48 -3.41
C ILE A 56 9.96 -2.65 -2.41
N ASN A 57 10.77 -2.49 -1.36
CA ASN A 57 10.95 -3.48 -0.31
C ASN A 57 10.08 -3.21 0.92
N SER A 58 9.47 -2.01 1.02
CA SER A 58 8.53 -1.68 2.08
C SER A 58 7.16 -2.31 1.80
N ARG A 59 6.61 -3.02 2.79
CA ARG A 59 5.28 -3.62 2.70
C ARG A 59 4.19 -2.55 2.64
N GLU A 60 4.40 -1.46 3.37
CA GLU A 60 3.49 -0.33 3.51
C GLU A 60 3.26 0.36 2.17
N PHE A 61 4.35 0.62 1.45
CA PHE A 61 4.32 1.17 0.11
C PHE A 61 3.81 0.15 -0.92
N ARG A 62 4.39 -1.05 -0.95
CA ARG A 62 3.99 -2.09 -1.90
C ARG A 62 2.51 -2.44 -1.80
N GLY A 63 1.96 -2.53 -0.58
CA GLY A 63 0.55 -2.82 -0.37
C GLY A 63 -0.35 -1.80 -1.08
N ILE A 64 -0.08 -0.52 -0.91
CA ILE A 64 -0.82 0.56 -1.56
C ILE A 64 -0.66 0.50 -3.08
N ILE A 65 0.57 0.38 -3.58
CA ILE A 65 0.82 0.33 -5.04
C ILE A 65 0.19 -0.92 -5.68
N ASN A 66 0.23 -2.07 -5.01
CA ASN A 66 -0.27 -3.34 -5.54
C ASN A 66 -1.78 -3.48 -5.43
N SER A 67 -2.47 -2.57 -4.74
CA SER A 67 -3.90 -2.63 -4.51
C SER A 67 -4.73 -2.56 -5.80
N LEU A 68 -4.18 -1.97 -6.86
CA LEU A 68 -4.82 -1.95 -8.18
C LEU A 68 -4.95 -3.35 -8.78
N TYR A 69 -4.05 -4.27 -8.46
CA TYR A 69 -4.10 -5.66 -8.92
C TYR A 69 -4.62 -6.63 -7.84
N GLN A 70 -5.39 -6.09 -6.89
CA GLN A 70 -6.15 -6.87 -5.91
C GLN A 70 -7.66 -6.72 -6.16
N PRO A 71 -8.46 -7.80 -5.96
CA PRO A 71 -9.91 -7.72 -6.09
C PRO A 71 -10.53 -6.67 -5.16
N GLY A 72 -11.59 -6.01 -5.62
CA GLY A 72 -12.35 -5.00 -4.87
C GLY A 72 -12.26 -3.61 -5.48
N ASP A 73 -12.90 -2.63 -4.84
CA ASP A 73 -13.16 -1.33 -5.47
C ASP A 73 -12.17 -0.23 -5.04
N TYR A 74 -11.15 -0.56 -4.25
CA TYR A 74 -10.19 0.44 -3.77
C TYR A 74 -9.21 0.87 -4.88
N HIS A 75 -9.02 2.18 -4.99
CA HIS A 75 -8.02 2.84 -5.81
C HIS A 75 -7.21 3.77 -4.93
N PHE A 76 -5.89 3.73 -5.07
CA PHE A 76 -5.06 4.67 -4.34
C PHE A 76 -5.20 6.08 -4.91
N SER A 77 -5.07 7.06 -4.03
CA SER A 77 -4.84 8.46 -4.35
C SER A 77 -3.36 8.83 -4.15
N THR A 78 -2.98 10.02 -4.58
CA THR A 78 -1.67 10.60 -4.25
C THR A 78 -1.48 10.79 -2.75
N ILE A 79 -2.56 11.04 -2.00
CA ILE A 79 -2.52 11.11 -0.53
C ILE A 79 -2.11 9.76 0.04
N ASP A 80 -2.71 8.68 -0.45
CA ASP A 80 -2.41 7.32 0.03
C ASP A 80 -0.95 6.95 -0.21
N ILE A 81 -0.40 7.29 -1.38
CA ILE A 81 1.03 7.09 -1.69
C ILE A 81 1.90 7.89 -0.71
N ALA A 82 1.60 9.17 -0.49
CA ALA A 82 2.38 10.02 0.41
C ALA A 82 2.38 9.52 1.85
N VAL A 83 1.21 9.13 2.35
CA VAL A 83 1.04 8.56 3.69
C VAL A 83 1.80 7.23 3.81
N ALA A 84 1.72 6.38 2.79
CA ALA A 84 2.45 5.12 2.77
C ALA A 84 3.97 5.29 2.78
N ILE A 85 4.51 6.25 2.02
CA ILE A 85 5.94 6.57 2.03
C ILE A 85 6.34 7.12 3.41
N ASN A 86 5.56 8.03 3.97
CA ASN A 86 5.81 8.59 5.31
C ASN A 86 5.92 7.48 6.37
N ILE A 87 5.00 6.50 6.34
CA ILE A 87 5.01 5.35 7.25
C ILE A 87 6.18 4.42 6.95
N ALA A 88 6.42 4.07 5.68
CA ALA A 88 7.48 3.17 5.24
C ALA A 88 8.87 3.59 5.71
N ILE A 89 9.14 4.88 5.74
CA ILE A 89 10.45 5.44 6.13
C ILE A 89 10.47 5.96 7.59
N ALA A 90 9.37 5.73 8.32
CA ALA A 90 9.13 6.25 9.66
C ALA A 90 9.36 7.77 9.79
N HIS A 91 8.98 8.54 8.76
CA HIS A 91 9.12 10.00 8.74
C HIS A 91 8.28 10.67 9.83
N TYR A 92 7.12 10.09 10.14
CA TYR A 92 6.24 10.56 11.22
C TYR A 92 6.94 10.65 12.59
N CYS A 93 8.10 10.00 12.79
CA CYS A 93 8.87 10.09 14.03
C CYS A 93 9.61 11.42 14.21
N ASP A 94 9.83 12.21 13.14
CA ASP A 94 10.54 13.50 13.22
C ASP A 94 9.74 14.56 13.98
N ASN A 95 8.45 14.31 14.27
CA ASN A 95 7.51 15.22 14.98
C ASN A 95 7.39 16.63 14.38
N GLU A 96 8.03 16.89 13.24
CA GLU A 96 8.09 18.19 12.59
C GLU A 96 7.90 18.07 11.08
N PHE A 97 7.17 19.02 10.52
CA PHE A 97 7.05 19.16 9.08
C PHE A 97 8.27 19.90 8.54
N ASN A 98 9.06 19.22 7.70
CA ASN A 98 10.38 19.68 7.30
C ASN A 98 10.60 19.54 5.78
N LYS A 99 11.82 19.81 5.32
CA LYS A 99 12.19 19.69 3.90
C LYS A 99 11.86 18.31 3.32
N HIS A 100 12.12 17.24 4.07
CA HIS A 100 11.84 15.88 3.63
C HIS A 100 10.34 15.60 3.51
N SER A 101 9.51 16.24 4.35
CA SER A 101 8.05 16.21 4.16
C SER A 101 7.65 16.70 2.77
N HIS A 102 8.22 17.80 2.29
CA HIS A 102 7.96 18.29 0.93
C HIS A 102 8.50 17.35 -0.15
N GLU A 103 9.69 16.77 0.03
CA GLU A 103 10.28 15.81 -0.91
C GLU A 103 9.42 14.55 -1.06
N ILE A 104 8.87 14.02 0.03
CA ILE A 104 7.93 12.89 0.02
C ILE A 104 6.66 13.25 -0.74
N ILE A 105 6.10 14.44 -0.51
CA ILE A 105 4.89 14.89 -1.18
C ILE A 105 5.14 15.02 -2.69
N ASP A 106 6.23 15.68 -3.09
CA ASP A 106 6.59 15.88 -4.50
C ASP A 106 6.83 14.54 -5.21
N LEU A 107 7.53 13.61 -4.55
CA LEU A 107 7.72 12.25 -5.05
C LEU A 107 6.36 11.55 -5.24
N SER A 108 5.43 11.72 -4.31
CA SER A 108 4.10 11.06 -4.38
C SER A 108 3.29 11.53 -5.58
N TYR A 109 3.28 12.84 -5.86
CA TYR A 109 2.66 13.38 -7.07
C TYR A 109 3.32 12.82 -8.34
N HIS A 110 4.64 12.79 -8.37
CA HIS A 110 5.38 12.24 -9.50
C HIS A 110 5.05 10.77 -9.72
N LEU A 111 5.12 9.94 -8.68
CA LEU A 111 4.77 8.52 -8.74
C LEU A 111 3.34 8.32 -9.23
N SER A 112 2.37 8.99 -8.62
CA SER A 112 0.96 8.85 -9.01
C SER A 112 0.75 9.16 -10.50
N ARG A 113 1.38 10.24 -10.99
CA ARG A 113 1.32 10.63 -12.40
C ARG A 113 1.98 9.61 -13.32
N GLU A 114 3.24 9.25 -13.08
CA GLU A 114 3.99 8.33 -13.95
C GLU A 114 3.36 6.93 -13.96
N ILE A 115 2.82 6.47 -12.83
CA ILE A 115 2.08 5.19 -12.75
C ILE A 115 0.83 5.25 -13.61
N LYS A 116 0.01 6.30 -13.45
CA LYS A 116 -1.21 6.48 -14.24
C LYS A 116 -0.88 6.56 -15.74
N GLU A 117 0.16 7.30 -16.12
CA GLU A 117 0.62 7.38 -17.50
C GLU A 117 1.11 6.05 -18.05
N SER A 118 1.86 5.28 -17.27
CA SER A 118 2.38 3.97 -17.68
C SER A 118 1.25 2.97 -17.92
N ILE A 119 0.25 2.97 -17.05
CA ILE A 119 -0.98 2.21 -17.24
C ILE A 119 -1.70 2.67 -18.50
N ILE A 120 -1.90 3.98 -18.68
CA ILE A 120 -2.58 4.54 -19.87
C ILE A 120 -1.82 4.20 -21.16
N LYS A 121 -0.50 4.15 -21.17
CA LYS A 121 0.29 3.82 -22.38
C LYS A 121 0.24 2.32 -22.72
N SER A 122 0.02 1.44 -21.74
CA SER A 122 0.04 -0.02 -21.93
C SER A 122 -1.36 -0.64 -22.00
N LYS A 123 -1.78 -1.05 -23.22
CA LYS A 123 -3.07 -1.77 -23.41
C LYS A 123 -3.20 -3.00 -22.50
N ILE A 124 -2.14 -3.79 -22.34
CA ILE A 124 -2.13 -5.01 -21.52
C ILE A 124 -2.36 -4.68 -20.04
N MET A 125 -1.81 -3.57 -19.54
CA MET A 125 -2.07 -3.11 -18.18
C MET A 125 -3.53 -2.69 -18.02
N ARG A 126 -4.04 -1.85 -18.92
CA ARG A 126 -5.43 -1.36 -18.86
C ARG A 126 -6.43 -2.51 -18.89
N ASP A 127 -6.30 -3.41 -19.85
CA ASP A 127 -7.20 -4.56 -19.98
C ASP A 127 -7.14 -5.43 -18.72
N GLY A 128 -5.93 -5.67 -18.19
CA GLY A 128 -5.77 -6.43 -16.96
C GLY A 128 -6.47 -5.75 -15.78
N LEU A 129 -6.34 -4.44 -15.60
CA LEU A 129 -7.05 -3.71 -14.53
C LEU A 129 -8.57 -3.80 -14.67
N ILE A 130 -9.09 -3.70 -15.90
CA ILE A 130 -10.53 -3.89 -16.18
C ILE A 130 -10.97 -5.31 -15.79
N ASP A 131 -10.15 -6.34 -16.07
CA ASP A 131 -10.42 -7.72 -15.67
C ASP A 131 -10.44 -7.91 -14.13
N TYR A 132 -9.85 -6.99 -13.37
CA TYR A 132 -9.91 -6.90 -11.91
C TYR A 132 -11.06 -6.02 -11.39
N GLY A 133 -11.87 -5.43 -12.29
CA GLY A 133 -12.98 -4.53 -11.95
C GLY A 133 -12.55 -3.09 -11.64
N LYS A 134 -11.31 -2.69 -12.00
CA LYS A 134 -10.78 -1.37 -11.67
C LYS A 134 -11.04 -0.35 -12.77
N ASN A 135 -11.38 0.87 -12.35
CA ASN A 135 -11.40 2.04 -13.23
C ASN A 135 -10.19 2.96 -13.00
N ILE A 136 -9.32 3.10 -14.01
CA ILE A 136 -8.10 3.93 -13.96
C ILE A 136 -8.40 5.41 -13.70
N ASN A 137 -9.59 5.88 -14.07
CA ASN A 137 -9.98 7.27 -13.88
C ASN A 137 -10.17 7.64 -12.40
N GLN A 138 -10.36 6.64 -11.52
CA GLN A 138 -10.47 6.83 -10.07
C GLN A 138 -9.12 7.04 -9.38
N ILE A 139 -8.00 6.84 -10.09
CA ILE A 139 -6.67 7.18 -9.57
C ILE A 139 -6.53 8.71 -9.55
N ASP A 140 -6.47 9.27 -8.35
CA ASP A 140 -6.36 10.70 -8.10
C ASP A 140 -4.90 11.17 -8.04
N VAL A 141 -4.48 11.86 -9.10
CA VAL A 141 -3.13 12.40 -9.28
C VAL A 141 -2.95 13.80 -8.72
N ASN A 142 -4.03 14.54 -8.43
CA ASN A 142 -3.96 15.96 -8.10
C ASN A 142 -4.84 16.37 -6.90
N PRO A 143 -4.79 15.67 -5.76
CA PRO A 143 -5.45 16.16 -4.55
C PRO A 143 -4.82 17.48 -4.09
N GLU A 144 -5.52 18.21 -3.23
CA GLU A 144 -4.96 19.42 -2.62
C GLU A 144 -3.76 19.09 -1.73
N ARG A 145 -2.62 19.71 -2.01
CA ARG A 145 -1.35 19.50 -1.28
C ARG A 145 -1.51 19.74 0.22
N SER A 146 -2.29 20.77 0.59
CA SER A 146 -2.59 21.16 1.97
C SER A 146 -3.13 20.01 2.81
N ILE A 147 -3.87 19.07 2.21
CA ILE A 147 -4.41 17.90 2.91
C ILE A 147 -3.26 16.99 3.36
N ILE A 148 -2.28 16.73 2.48
CA ILE A 148 -1.13 15.88 2.80
C ILE A 148 -0.26 16.56 3.86
N GLU A 149 -0.04 17.87 3.73
CA GLU A 149 0.72 18.66 4.72
C GLU A 149 0.05 18.63 6.10
N TYR A 150 -1.27 18.70 6.17
CA TYR A 150 -2.02 18.55 7.41
C TYR A 150 -1.80 17.17 8.04
N LEU A 151 -1.93 16.09 7.26
CA LEU A 151 -1.69 14.73 7.75
C LEU A 151 -0.27 14.57 8.28
N PHE A 152 0.73 15.12 7.61
CA PHE A 152 2.13 14.98 8.03
C PHE A 152 2.46 15.74 9.32
N LYS A 153 1.63 16.71 9.72
CA LYS A 153 1.75 17.44 10.98
C LYS A 153 1.03 16.76 12.15
N ASN A 154 0.19 15.76 11.88
CA ASN A 154 -0.65 15.12 12.89
C ASN A 154 -0.68 13.60 12.71
N LYS A 155 0.05 12.88 13.57
CA LYS A 155 0.15 11.41 13.52
C LYS A 155 -1.19 10.71 13.65
N LYS A 156 -2.09 11.21 14.49
CA LYS A 156 -3.41 10.59 14.68
C LYS A 156 -4.19 10.59 13.37
N ASP A 157 -4.23 11.73 12.69
CA ASP A 157 -4.93 11.83 11.41
C ASP A 157 -4.19 11.11 10.29
N LEU A 158 -2.85 11.12 10.29
CA LEU A 158 -2.01 10.32 9.39
C LEU A 158 -2.34 8.82 9.47
N PHE A 159 -2.31 8.26 10.68
CA PHE A 159 -2.57 6.83 10.89
C PHE A 159 -4.03 6.50 10.62
N LYS A 160 -4.97 7.36 11.02
CA LYS A 160 -6.39 7.19 10.69
C LYS A 160 -6.61 7.14 9.18
N HIS A 161 -5.96 8.03 8.43
CA HIS A 161 -6.00 8.00 6.96
C HIS A 161 -5.41 6.70 6.44
N TYR A 162 -4.20 6.33 6.86
CA TYR A 162 -3.55 5.09 6.41
C TYR A 162 -4.41 3.85 6.61
N PHE A 163 -4.91 3.64 7.83
CA PHE A 163 -5.70 2.46 8.17
C PHE A 163 -7.09 2.47 7.50
N SER A 164 -7.65 3.64 7.20
CA SER A 164 -8.89 3.74 6.43
C SER A 164 -8.78 3.10 5.04
N THR A 165 -7.58 3.04 4.45
CA THR A 165 -7.37 2.38 3.15
C THR A 165 -7.56 0.85 3.19
N PHE A 166 -7.58 0.26 4.38
CA PHE A 166 -7.89 -1.16 4.60
C PHE A 166 -9.33 -1.39 5.05
N ASN A 167 -10.03 -0.32 5.43
CA ASN A 167 -11.38 -0.40 5.95
C ASN A 167 -12.36 -0.82 4.85
N ASN A 168 -13.11 -1.88 5.10
CA ASN A 168 -14.15 -2.36 4.23
C ASN A 168 -15.39 -2.69 5.07
N PRO A 169 -16.42 -1.83 5.04
CA PRO A 169 -17.60 -1.96 5.89
C PRO A 169 -18.48 -3.18 5.52
N ASN A 170 -18.22 -3.83 4.38
CA ASN A 170 -18.92 -5.05 3.98
C ASN A 170 -18.49 -6.28 4.80
N PHE A 171 -17.42 -6.17 5.58
CA PHE A 171 -16.98 -7.22 6.49
C PHE A 171 -17.31 -6.85 7.93
N ASN A 172 -17.73 -7.84 8.72
CA ASN A 172 -18.05 -7.67 10.14
C ASN A 172 -16.85 -7.94 11.06
N HIS A 173 -15.67 -8.18 10.50
CA HIS A 173 -14.47 -8.47 11.26
C HIS A 173 -13.74 -7.18 11.61
N SER A 174 -13.79 -6.78 12.88
CA SER A 174 -13.38 -5.46 13.35
C SER A 174 -12.10 -5.54 14.17
N ILE A 175 -11.14 -4.68 13.83
CA ILE A 175 -9.84 -4.61 14.48
C ILE A 175 -9.68 -3.24 15.12
N ARG A 176 -9.20 -3.25 16.36
CA ARG A 176 -8.71 -2.07 17.06
C ARG A 176 -7.20 -1.97 16.92
N ILE A 177 -6.73 -0.77 16.68
CA ILE A 177 -5.33 -0.45 16.48
C ILE A 177 -4.95 0.68 17.41
N TRP A 178 -3.96 0.45 18.27
CA TRP A 178 -3.34 1.48 19.09
C TRP A 178 -2.02 1.90 18.49
N HIS A 179 -1.71 3.18 18.65
CA HIS A 179 -0.57 3.83 18.03
C HIS A 179 0.00 4.88 18.97
N GLN A 180 1.19 5.38 18.66
CA GLN A 180 1.80 6.48 19.41
C GLN A 180 1.05 7.80 19.24
N SER A 181 1.10 8.67 20.24
CA SER A 181 0.52 10.01 20.16
C SER A 181 1.49 10.99 19.46
N ASN A 182 1.06 12.24 19.23
CA ASN A 182 1.96 13.27 18.71
C ASN A 182 3.11 13.56 19.67
N ASP A 183 2.83 13.52 20.98
CA ASP A 183 3.73 14.00 22.02
C ASP A 183 4.71 12.92 22.53
N ASN A 184 4.52 11.66 22.13
CA ASN A 184 5.34 10.55 22.60
C ASN A 184 5.63 9.50 21.51
N ALA A 185 6.63 8.66 21.79
CA ALA A 185 7.11 7.61 20.90
C ALA A 185 6.66 6.20 21.33
N TRP A 186 5.83 6.09 22.38
CA TRP A 186 5.26 4.83 22.84
C TRP A 186 3.78 4.76 22.49
N VAL A 187 3.26 3.53 22.39
CA VAL A 187 1.84 3.27 22.10
C VAL A 187 0.95 3.89 23.17
N ASP A 188 -0.08 4.63 22.75
CA ASP A 188 -1.15 5.10 23.62
C ASP A 188 -2.33 4.12 23.59
N TRP A 189 -2.54 3.39 24.69
CA TRP A 189 -3.61 2.41 24.82
C TRP A 189 -4.99 3.02 25.15
N ALA A 190 -5.11 4.35 25.27
CA ALA A 190 -6.40 4.98 25.51
C ALA A 190 -7.38 4.72 24.36
N GLU A 191 -8.54 4.12 24.65
CA GLU A 191 -9.51 3.71 23.61
C GLU A 191 -9.96 4.86 22.70
N LYS A 192 -10.12 6.07 23.25
CA LYS A 192 -10.49 7.29 22.49
C LYS A 192 -9.46 7.71 21.43
N ASN A 193 -8.24 7.17 21.53
CA ASN A 193 -7.14 7.44 20.62
C ASN A 193 -6.84 6.25 19.69
N SER A 194 -7.54 5.12 19.88
CA SER A 194 -7.43 3.98 18.99
C SER A 194 -8.17 4.20 17.67
N ILE A 195 -7.78 3.42 16.65
CA ILE A 195 -8.45 3.35 15.35
C ILE A 195 -9.20 2.02 15.28
N CYS A 196 -10.48 2.04 14.93
CA CYS A 196 -11.26 0.83 14.67
C CYS A 196 -11.62 0.77 13.19
N ILE A 197 -11.33 -0.36 12.54
CA ILE A 197 -11.66 -0.60 11.14
C ILE A 197 -12.19 -2.02 10.93
N ASN A 198 -13.02 -2.18 9.92
CA ASN A 198 -13.51 -3.48 9.48
C ASN A 198 -12.65 -3.98 8.33
N ILE A 199 -12.24 -5.24 8.34
CA ILE A 199 -11.38 -5.79 7.30
C ILE A 199 -11.82 -7.18 6.84
N ASN A 200 -11.25 -7.65 5.74
CA ASN A 200 -11.36 -9.06 5.35
C ASN A 200 -10.27 -9.89 6.06
N PRO A 201 -10.60 -10.76 7.04
CA PRO A 201 -9.61 -11.51 7.82
C PRO A 201 -8.85 -12.56 7.00
N TYR A 202 -9.32 -12.89 5.79
CA TYR A 202 -8.70 -13.91 4.95
C TYR A 202 -7.72 -13.33 3.92
N LYS A 203 -7.79 -12.03 3.63
CA LYS A 203 -7.02 -11.34 2.60
C LYS A 203 -6.66 -9.93 3.04
N ILE A 204 -5.93 -9.82 4.13
CA ILE A 204 -5.40 -8.54 4.59
C ILE A 204 -4.27 -8.16 3.64
N ARG A 205 -4.38 -7.02 2.97
CA ARG A 205 -3.33 -6.52 2.10
C ARG A 205 -2.05 -6.27 2.91
N GLU A 206 -0.89 -6.54 2.32
CA GLU A 206 0.39 -6.24 2.98
C GLU A 206 0.52 -4.76 3.40
N GLY A 207 1.30 -4.53 4.45
CA GLY A 207 1.48 -3.21 5.07
C GLY A 207 0.48 -2.91 6.20
N PHE A 208 -0.41 -3.85 6.53
CA PHE A 208 -1.39 -3.63 7.60
C PHE A 208 -0.74 -3.66 8.99
N PHE A 209 0.11 -4.65 9.25
CA PHE A 209 0.80 -4.75 10.53
C PHE A 209 2.10 -3.95 10.51
N LEU A 210 2.12 -2.87 11.29
CA LEU A 210 3.19 -1.90 11.43
C LEU A 210 3.92 -2.12 12.76
N VAL A 211 5.25 -2.03 12.72
CA VAL A 211 6.07 -2.05 13.95
C VAL A 211 5.78 -0.79 14.77
N GLY A 212 5.67 -0.94 16.09
CA GLY A 212 5.33 0.18 17.00
C GLY A 212 3.83 0.44 17.16
N PHE A 213 2.99 -0.50 16.69
CA PHE A 213 1.53 -0.48 16.84
C PHE A 213 1.07 -1.74 17.56
N ASP A 214 0.00 -1.63 18.34
CA ASP A 214 -0.67 -2.76 19.00
C ASP A 214 -2.03 -3.01 18.33
N TYR A 215 -2.41 -4.29 18.26
CA TYR A 215 -3.62 -4.72 17.56
C TYR A 215 -4.48 -5.63 18.44
N PHE A 216 -5.80 -5.46 18.37
CA PHE A 216 -6.78 -6.28 19.07
C PHE A 216 -7.94 -6.61 18.13
N ASP A 217 -8.27 -7.90 18.05
CA ASP A 217 -9.40 -8.40 17.31
C ASP A 217 -10.66 -8.24 18.17
N ILE A 218 -11.49 -7.26 17.83
CA ILE A 218 -12.73 -6.96 18.57
C ILE A 218 -13.75 -8.08 18.34
N THR A 219 -13.78 -8.65 17.14
CA THR A 219 -14.77 -9.66 16.75
C THR A 219 -14.56 -10.97 17.52
N ASN A 220 -13.31 -11.39 17.68
CA ASN A 220 -12.96 -12.60 18.44
C ASN A 220 -12.58 -12.30 19.91
N ASN A 221 -12.54 -11.02 20.29
CA ASN A 221 -12.18 -10.55 21.62
C ASN A 221 -10.79 -11.06 22.08
N GLU A 222 -9.79 -10.96 21.20
CA GLU A 222 -8.42 -11.43 21.46
C GLU A 222 -7.36 -10.39 21.13
N SER A 223 -6.27 -10.41 21.90
CA SER A 223 -5.07 -9.66 21.53
C SER A 223 -4.34 -10.35 20.39
N LEU A 224 -3.84 -9.56 19.45
CA LEU A 224 -2.98 -10.08 18.40
C LEU A 224 -1.54 -10.06 18.93
N HIS A 225 -0.82 -11.15 18.70
CA HIS A 225 0.55 -11.33 19.19
C HIS A 225 1.55 -11.47 18.06
N ILE A 226 1.10 -11.95 16.90
CA ILE A 226 1.97 -12.20 15.77
C ILE A 226 1.21 -12.04 14.45
N ALA A 227 1.92 -11.57 13.43
CA ALA A 227 1.44 -11.59 12.06
C ALA A 227 2.50 -12.14 11.12
N SER A 228 2.03 -12.85 10.09
CA SER A 228 2.88 -13.36 9.01
C SER A 228 2.42 -12.82 7.66
N ASN A 229 3.35 -12.78 6.71
CA ASN A 229 3.06 -12.43 5.31
C ASN A 229 3.34 -13.62 4.39
N LYS A 230 2.41 -13.87 3.48
CA LYS A 230 2.54 -14.85 2.41
C LYS A 230 1.86 -14.33 1.15
N ASP A 231 2.57 -14.38 0.03
CA ASP A 231 2.05 -14.03 -1.30
C ASP A 231 1.39 -12.62 -1.37
N GLY A 232 1.92 -11.64 -0.62
CA GLY A 232 1.41 -10.26 -0.59
C GLY A 232 0.18 -10.05 0.29
N TYR A 233 -0.20 -11.04 1.09
CA TYR A 233 -1.25 -10.97 2.09
C TYR A 233 -0.71 -11.22 3.49
N GLU A 234 -1.31 -10.57 4.47
CA GLU A 234 -0.99 -10.69 5.89
C GLU A 234 -2.07 -11.45 6.66
N TYR A 235 -1.67 -12.09 7.76
CA TYR A 235 -2.52 -13.00 8.51
C TYR A 235 -2.36 -12.82 10.02
N PHE A 236 -3.48 -12.78 10.74
CA PHE A 236 -3.55 -12.76 12.20
C PHE A 236 -3.08 -14.05 12.83
N ASN A 237 -2.29 -13.95 13.91
CA ASN A 237 -2.01 -15.03 14.86
C ASN A 237 -1.69 -16.38 14.21
N LYS A 238 -1.13 -16.34 13.00
CA LYS A 238 -0.88 -17.50 12.14
C LYS A 238 0.59 -17.52 11.79
N GLN A 239 1.22 -18.63 12.12
CA GLN A 239 2.52 -19.00 11.59
C GLN A 239 2.28 -19.91 10.39
N LEU A 240 2.47 -19.38 9.18
CA LEU A 240 2.36 -20.18 7.97
C LEU A 240 3.72 -20.82 7.66
N GLY A 241 3.72 -22.07 7.19
CA GLY A 241 4.94 -22.69 6.68
C GLY A 241 5.50 -21.85 5.52
N ASN A 242 6.79 -21.51 5.59
CA ASN A 242 7.50 -20.65 4.63
C ASN A 242 7.00 -19.18 4.55
N SER A 243 6.36 -18.64 5.59
CA SER A 243 6.07 -17.20 5.69
C SER A 243 7.13 -16.44 6.48
N SER A 244 7.30 -15.15 6.19
CA SER A 244 8.04 -14.23 7.05
C SER A 244 7.14 -13.70 8.15
N TYR A 245 7.67 -13.60 9.37
CA TYR A 245 7.06 -12.78 10.40
C TYR A 245 7.18 -11.31 10.01
N VAL A 246 6.08 -10.59 10.17
CA VAL A 246 6.03 -9.19 9.78
C VAL A 246 5.68 -8.26 10.93
N TRP A 247 5.16 -8.81 12.01
CA TRP A 247 4.90 -8.10 13.25
C TRP A 247 4.82 -9.11 14.40
N MET A 248 5.28 -8.69 15.57
CA MET A 248 5.19 -9.45 16.82
C MET A 248 5.13 -8.43 17.97
N ARG A 249 4.31 -8.73 18.97
CA ARG A 249 4.18 -7.93 20.20
C ARG A 249 5.26 -8.26 21.22
#